data_AF-A0A2D6E3B8-F1
#
_entry.id   AF-A0A2D6E3B8-F1
#
_cell.length_a   1.000
_cell.length_b   1.000
_cell.length_c   1.000
_cell.angle_alpha   90.00
_cell.angle_beta   90.00
_cell.angle_gamma   90.00
#
_symmetry.space_group_name_H-M   'P 1'
#
loop_
_entity.id
_entity.type
_entity.pdbx_description
1 polymer ?
#
loop_
_entity_poly.entity_id
_entity_poly.type
_entity_poly.pdbx_seq_one_letter_code
_entity_poly.pdbx_strand_id
1 'polypeptide(L)'
;MDVLSCEYELPFPEEASLLEDPPDWEEFDFQTFSFKDYLSDPFLFDKYTISEDGQLYKDIMEREFVRRDDGTLDLEEKEAGIERQDYTGEIKFVGMHMEKEHDFFMEFSALFWKGELKEMNLEEWNKESSEKRIKMQEELTGKTSEAFRRKENIFLKVYKDIILAVFRLIRWSIGLTLKVTWRLEGWLT
;
A
#
# COMPACT_ATOMS: atom_id res chain seq x y z
N MET A 1 5.88 -10.37 0.03
CA MET A 1 5.00 -10.90 1.08
C MET A 1 3.65 -10.87 0.45
N ASP A 2 3.04 -12.03 0.28
CA ASP A 2 1.87 -12.12 -0.58
C ASP A 2 0.62 -11.97 0.27
N VAL A 3 -0.47 -11.60 -0.38
CA VAL A 3 -1.77 -11.44 0.24
C VAL A 3 -2.61 -12.67 -0.09
N LEU A 4 -3.34 -13.19 0.88
CA LEU A 4 -4.21 -14.33 0.74
C LEU A 4 -5.58 -14.02 1.34
N SER A 5 -6.64 -14.16 0.56
CA SER A 5 -8.02 -14.20 1.05
C SER A 5 -8.51 -15.64 1.13
N CYS A 6 -9.48 -15.92 2.00
CA CYS A 6 -9.95 -17.27 2.28
C CYS A 6 -11.46 -17.30 2.38
N GLU A 7 -12.12 -17.71 1.30
CA GLU A 7 -13.57 -17.95 1.24
C GLU A 7 -13.94 -19.30 1.90
N TYR A 8 -12.96 -20.19 2.08
CA TYR A 8 -13.16 -21.45 2.78
C TYR A 8 -13.36 -21.23 4.29
N GLU A 9 -14.25 -22.02 4.91
CA GLU A 9 -14.58 -21.92 6.34
C GLU A 9 -13.32 -22.08 7.22
N LEU A 10 -12.96 -21.00 7.91
CA LEU A 10 -11.80 -20.96 8.80
C LEU A 10 -12.13 -21.57 10.17
N PRO A 11 -11.23 -22.40 10.74
CA PRO A 11 -11.45 -23.08 12.02
C PRO A 11 -11.19 -22.13 13.20
N PHE A 12 -12.00 -21.07 13.33
CA PHE A 12 -11.89 -20.11 14.43
C PHE A 12 -12.24 -20.75 15.79
N PRO A 13 -11.62 -20.28 16.89
CA PRO A 13 -12.00 -20.71 18.22
C PRO A 13 -13.35 -20.09 18.62
N GLU A 14 -14.04 -20.68 19.61
CA GLU A 14 -15.31 -20.14 20.13
C GLU A 14 -15.20 -18.66 20.55
N GLU A 15 -14.03 -18.24 21.04
CA GLU A 15 -13.72 -16.86 21.44
C GLU A 15 -13.84 -15.85 20.30
N ALA A 16 -13.70 -16.26 19.03
CA ALA A 16 -13.86 -15.37 17.88
C ALA A 16 -15.30 -14.84 17.76
N SER A 17 -16.29 -15.55 18.31
CA SER A 17 -17.68 -15.08 18.36
C SER A 17 -17.90 -13.92 19.36
N LEU A 18 -16.91 -13.64 20.21
CA LEU A 18 -16.95 -12.56 21.22
C LEU A 18 -16.30 -11.26 20.74
N LEU A 19 -15.83 -11.20 19.48
CA LEU A 19 -15.31 -9.98 18.88
C LEU A 19 -16.39 -8.90 18.84
N GLU A 20 -16.00 -7.65 19.13
CA GLU A 20 -16.91 -6.51 19.13
C GLU A 20 -17.32 -6.12 17.71
N ASP A 21 -16.38 -6.22 16.76
CA ASP A 21 -16.54 -5.82 15.37
C ASP A 21 -15.81 -6.80 14.43
N PRO A 22 -16.29 -8.05 14.29
CA PRO A 22 -15.63 -9.04 13.46
C PRO A 22 -15.61 -8.58 12.00
N PRO A 23 -14.44 -8.66 11.32
CA PRO A 23 -14.36 -8.35 9.90
C PRO A 23 -15.07 -9.43 9.08
N ASP A 24 -15.34 -9.12 7.82
CA ASP A 24 -15.68 -10.15 6.85
C ASP A 24 -14.44 -11.02 6.60
N TRP A 25 -14.45 -12.25 7.13
CA TRP A 25 -13.30 -13.15 7.05
C TRP A 25 -13.04 -13.67 5.63
N GLU A 26 -14.08 -13.72 4.79
CA GLU A 26 -13.96 -14.16 3.39
C GLU A 26 -13.20 -13.11 2.56
N GLU A 27 -13.42 -11.83 2.86
CA GLU A 27 -12.75 -10.68 2.23
C GLU A 27 -11.49 -10.22 3.01
N PHE A 28 -11.12 -10.88 4.10
CA PHE A 28 -10.01 -10.46 4.95
C PHE A 28 -8.65 -10.77 4.28
N ASP A 29 -7.81 -9.73 4.15
CA ASP A 29 -6.47 -9.85 3.60
C ASP A 29 -5.50 -10.44 4.63
N PHE A 30 -5.25 -11.75 4.55
CA PHE A 30 -4.18 -12.41 5.29
C PHE A 30 -2.83 -12.22 4.61
N GLN A 31 -1.76 -12.24 5.40
CA GLN A 31 -0.39 -12.17 4.90
C GLN A 31 0.23 -13.56 4.85
N THR A 32 0.90 -13.91 3.76
CA THR A 32 1.62 -15.18 3.65
C THR A 32 3.05 -14.98 3.14
N PHE A 33 3.93 -15.87 3.61
CA PHE A 33 5.32 -15.97 3.16
C PHE A 33 5.59 -17.30 2.44
N SER A 34 4.57 -18.14 2.25
CA SER A 34 4.71 -19.48 1.66
C SER A 34 4.99 -19.47 0.15
N PHE A 35 4.64 -18.39 -0.55
CA PHE A 35 4.78 -18.28 -2.00
C PHE A 35 5.98 -17.46 -2.46
N LYS A 36 6.97 -17.22 -1.59
CA LYS A 36 8.17 -16.43 -1.93
C LYS A 36 8.87 -17.00 -3.17
N ASP A 37 8.54 -16.44 -4.32
CA ASP A 37 9.33 -16.59 -5.51
C ASP A 37 10.49 -15.59 -5.40
N TYR A 38 11.72 -16.10 -5.27
CA TYR A 38 12.90 -15.25 -5.17
C TYR A 38 13.20 -14.48 -6.48
N LEU A 39 12.43 -14.77 -7.53
CA LEU A 39 12.52 -14.14 -8.85
C LEU A 39 11.46 -13.06 -9.09
N SER A 40 10.45 -12.94 -8.21
CA SER A 40 9.46 -11.86 -8.32
C SER A 40 10.03 -10.54 -7.79
N ASP A 41 9.58 -9.44 -8.38
CA ASP A 41 10.00 -8.09 -8.01
C ASP A 41 9.68 -7.88 -6.50
N PRO A 42 10.66 -7.50 -5.67
CA PRO A 42 10.45 -7.31 -4.23
C PRO A 42 9.42 -6.24 -3.87
N PHE A 43 9.00 -5.42 -4.84
CA PHE A 43 7.96 -4.40 -4.69
C PHE A 43 6.56 -4.85 -5.11
N LEU A 44 6.43 -6.05 -5.67
CA LEU A 44 5.15 -6.59 -6.14
C LEU A 44 4.68 -7.70 -5.21
N PHE A 45 3.45 -7.58 -4.74
CA PHE A 45 2.78 -8.59 -3.94
C PHE A 45 1.78 -9.31 -4.81
N ASP A 46 1.82 -10.63 -4.78
CA ASP A 46 0.81 -11.44 -5.46
C ASP A 46 -0.39 -11.62 -4.53
N LYS A 47 -1.58 -11.74 -5.13
CA LYS A 47 -2.82 -12.05 -4.42
C LYS A 47 -3.24 -13.47 -4.73
N TYR A 48 -3.65 -14.18 -3.69
CA TYR A 48 -4.13 -15.55 -3.76
C TYR A 48 -5.48 -15.65 -3.06
N THR A 49 -6.32 -16.56 -3.52
CA THR A 49 -7.62 -16.84 -2.91
C THR A 49 -7.74 -18.34 -2.69
N ILE A 50 -8.05 -18.75 -1.46
CA ILE A 50 -8.56 -20.09 -1.17
C ILE A 50 -10.08 -20.02 -1.31
N SER A 51 -10.62 -20.62 -2.37
CA SER A 51 -12.06 -20.54 -2.63
C SER A 51 -12.87 -21.45 -1.72
N GLU A 52 -14.19 -21.23 -1.65
CA GLU A 52 -15.16 -22.03 -0.88
C GLU A 52 -15.06 -23.54 -1.19
N ASP A 53 -14.69 -23.91 -2.43
CA ASP A 53 -14.53 -25.30 -2.84
C ASP A 53 -13.17 -25.92 -2.47
N GLY A 54 -12.32 -25.16 -1.77
CA GLY A 54 -11.00 -25.58 -1.34
C GLY A 54 -9.94 -25.55 -2.44
N GLN A 55 -10.18 -24.89 -3.57
CA GLN A 55 -9.17 -24.67 -4.60
C GLN A 55 -8.36 -23.38 -4.34
N LEU A 56 -7.09 -23.40 -4.74
CA LEU A 56 -6.22 -22.23 -4.69
C LEU A 56 -6.22 -21.50 -6.04
N TYR A 57 -6.48 -20.19 -6.01
CA TYR A 57 -6.38 -19.30 -7.16
C TYR A 57 -5.33 -18.22 -6.93
N LYS A 58 -4.77 -17.72 -8.02
CA LYS A 58 -3.87 -16.56 -8.05
C LYS A 58 -4.47 -15.51 -8.96
N ASP A 59 -4.48 -14.26 -8.51
CA ASP A 59 -4.90 -13.14 -9.34
C ASP A 59 -3.79 -12.80 -10.33
N ILE A 60 -4.16 -12.73 -11.61
CA ILE A 60 -3.27 -12.26 -12.67
C ILE A 60 -3.48 -10.75 -12.80
N MET A 61 -2.44 -9.99 -12.48
CA MET A 61 -2.41 -8.54 -12.65
C MET A 61 -1.54 -8.17 -13.86
N GLU A 62 -2.12 -7.47 -14.82
CA GLU A 62 -1.38 -6.74 -15.84
C GLU A 62 -0.85 -5.44 -15.22
N ARG A 63 0.45 -5.18 -15.39
CA ARG A 63 1.14 -4.05 -14.77
C ARG A 63 1.84 -3.23 -15.84
N GLU A 64 1.49 -1.95 -15.94
CA GLU A 64 2.09 -1.02 -16.91
C GLU A 64 2.62 0.22 -16.19
N PHE A 65 3.85 0.62 -16.53
CA PHE A 65 4.41 1.89 -16.06
C PHE A 65 3.93 3.02 -16.97
N VAL A 66 3.01 3.84 -16.46
CA VAL A 66 2.47 4.99 -17.18
C VAL A 66 3.18 6.26 -16.74
N ARG A 67 3.71 7.00 -17.69
CA ARG A 67 4.36 8.29 -17.41
C ARG A 67 3.32 9.40 -17.37
N ARG A 68 3.16 10.04 -16.22
CA ARG A 68 2.26 11.19 -16.04
C ARG A 68 2.85 12.47 -16.64
N ASP A 69 1.98 13.46 -16.87
CA ASP A 69 2.33 14.76 -17.46
C ASP A 69 3.39 15.55 -16.66
N ASP A 70 3.50 15.28 -15.35
CA ASP A 70 4.51 15.87 -14.46
C ASP A 70 5.88 15.18 -14.53
N GLY A 71 6.00 14.14 -15.37
CA GLY A 71 7.21 13.37 -15.59
C GLY A 71 7.42 12.22 -14.59
N THR A 72 6.50 12.02 -13.63
CA THR A 72 6.52 10.86 -12.72
C THR A 72 6.11 9.58 -13.43
N LEU A 73 6.71 8.45 -13.02
CA LEU A 73 6.29 7.12 -13.43
C LEU A 73 5.30 6.61 -12.39
N ASP A 74 4.12 6.24 -12.84
CA ASP A 74 3.12 5.58 -12.03
C ASP A 74 2.98 4.12 -12.46
N LEU A 75 2.66 3.24 -11.53
CA LEU A 75 2.36 1.85 -11.84
C LEU A 75 0.85 1.70 -11.91
N GLU A 76 0.33 1.51 -13.11
CA GLU A 76 -1.08 1.12 -13.28
C GLU A 76 -1.17 -0.40 -13.22
N GLU A 77 -1.96 -0.90 -12.28
CA GLU A 77 -2.29 -2.31 -12.16
C GLU A 77 -3.72 -2.54 -12.66
N LYS A 78 -3.89 -3.54 -13.50
CA LYS A 78 -5.18 -3.93 -14.07
C LYS A 78 -5.40 -5.42 -13.86
N GLU A 79 -6.55 -5.78 -13.32
CA GLU A 79 -6.95 -7.18 -13.21
C GLU A 79 -7.10 -7.80 -14.60
N ALA A 80 -6.33 -8.86 -14.86
CA ALA A 80 -6.32 -9.59 -16.13
C ALA A 80 -7.00 -10.96 -16.03
N GLY A 81 -7.29 -11.42 -14.81
CA GLY A 81 -8.07 -12.63 -14.54
C GLY A 81 -7.61 -13.34 -13.27
N ILE A 82 -8.09 -14.56 -13.10
CA ILE A 82 -7.71 -15.47 -12.01
C ILE A 82 -7.23 -16.79 -12.61
N GLU A 83 -6.22 -17.40 -12.02
CA GLU A 83 -5.66 -18.68 -12.46
C GLU A 83 -5.61 -19.69 -11.31
N ARG A 84 -6.17 -20.88 -11.55
CA ARG A 84 -6.09 -22.00 -10.63
C ARG A 84 -4.64 -22.47 -10.49
N GLN A 85 -4.19 -22.62 -9.25
CA GLN A 85 -2.84 -23.07 -8.93
C GLN A 85 -2.85 -24.54 -8.49
N ASP A 86 -2.06 -25.39 -9.17
CA ASP A 86 -1.87 -26.80 -8.79
C ASP A 86 -0.80 -26.95 -7.68
N TYR A 87 -0.90 -26.13 -6.64
CA TYR A 87 0.05 -26.09 -5.54
C TYR A 87 0.00 -27.35 -4.67
N THR A 88 1.16 -27.81 -4.21
CA THR A 88 1.27 -28.93 -3.25
C THR A 88 2.25 -28.55 -2.17
N GLY A 89 1.77 -28.46 -0.93
CA GLY A 89 2.54 -27.96 0.19
C GLY A 89 1.67 -27.35 1.27
N GLU A 90 2.32 -26.78 2.27
CA GLU A 90 1.66 -26.09 3.38
C GLU A 90 1.75 -24.58 3.19
N ILE A 91 0.59 -23.92 3.22
CA ILE A 91 0.48 -22.46 3.19
C ILE A 91 0.20 -21.99 4.60
N LYS A 92 1.12 -21.17 5.13
CA LYS A 92 0.93 -20.49 6.40
C LYS A 92 0.54 -19.05 6.13
N PHE A 93 -0.54 -18.60 6.75
CA PHE A 93 -1.03 -17.25 6.57
C PHE A 93 -1.47 -16.68 7.91
N VAL A 94 -1.21 -15.38 8.08
CA VAL A 94 -1.39 -14.67 9.34
C VAL A 94 -2.30 -13.47 9.16
N GLY A 95 -3.14 -13.24 10.14
CA GLY A 95 -4.06 -12.11 10.21
C GLY A 95 -3.85 -11.33 11.50
N MET A 96 -4.12 -10.03 11.45
CA MET A 96 -4.17 -9.20 12.65
C MET A 96 -5.43 -8.34 12.61
N HIS A 97 -6.35 -8.58 13.53
CA HIS A 97 -7.56 -7.80 13.69
C HIS A 97 -7.42 -6.88 14.91
N MET A 98 -7.54 -5.57 14.70
CA MET A 98 -7.29 -4.57 15.74
C MET A 98 -8.61 -3.98 16.24
N GLU A 99 -8.94 -4.18 17.50
CA GLU A 99 -10.08 -3.53 18.15
C GLU A 99 -9.63 -2.37 19.05
N LYS A 100 -10.54 -1.84 19.87
CA LYS A 100 -10.22 -0.73 20.78
C LYS A 100 -9.43 -1.19 21.99
N GLU A 101 -9.80 -2.31 22.60
CA GLU A 101 -9.18 -2.81 23.84
C GLU A 101 -8.14 -3.89 23.58
N HIS A 102 -8.37 -4.69 22.54
CA HIS A 102 -7.56 -5.85 22.23
C HIS A 102 -7.19 -5.91 20.76
N ASP A 103 -5.98 -6.41 20.49
CA ASP A 103 -5.54 -6.75 19.16
C ASP A 103 -5.44 -8.28 19.09
N PHE A 104 -6.02 -8.87 18.05
CA PHE A 104 -6.07 -10.31 17.83
C PHE A 104 -5.11 -10.68 16.73
N PHE A 105 -4.17 -11.56 17.06
CA PHE A 105 -3.27 -12.19 16.12
C PHE A 105 -3.74 -13.62 15.88
N MET A 106 -3.78 -14.01 14.61
CA MET A 106 -4.18 -15.35 14.19
C MET A 106 -3.22 -15.89 13.14
N GLU A 107 -2.85 -17.16 13.30
CA GLU A 107 -2.06 -17.91 12.33
C GLU A 107 -2.82 -19.17 11.94
N PHE A 108 -2.95 -19.40 10.64
CA PHE A 108 -3.56 -20.58 10.05
C PHE A 108 -2.55 -21.33 9.19
N SER A 109 -2.75 -22.65 9.10
CA SER A 109 -2.04 -23.53 8.17
C SER A 109 -3.03 -24.26 7.27
N ALA A 110 -2.78 -24.23 5.97
CA ALA A 110 -3.57 -24.93 4.96
C ALA A 110 -2.68 -25.90 4.18
N LEU A 111 -3.01 -27.19 4.22
CA LEU A 111 -2.30 -28.24 3.50
C LEU A 111 -2.98 -28.51 2.16
N PHE A 112 -2.25 -28.31 1.07
CA PHE A 112 -2.73 -28.55 -0.29
C PHE A 112 -2.04 -29.74 -0.95
N TRP A 113 -2.81 -30.45 -1.77
CA TRP A 113 -2.32 -31.50 -2.66
C TRP A 113 -2.88 -31.31 -4.07
N LYS A 114 -2.03 -30.97 -5.02
CA LYS A 114 -2.39 -30.70 -6.43
C LYS A 114 -3.51 -29.67 -6.59
N GLY A 115 -3.41 -28.57 -5.84
CA GLY A 115 -4.37 -27.47 -5.87
C GLY A 115 -5.65 -27.71 -5.07
N GLU A 116 -5.80 -28.88 -4.43
CA GLU A 116 -6.94 -29.18 -3.55
C GLU A 116 -6.54 -29.08 -2.08
N LEU A 117 -7.31 -28.32 -1.30
CA LEU A 117 -7.20 -28.26 0.15
C LEU A 117 -7.49 -29.64 0.76
N LYS A 118 -6.63 -30.08 1.68
CA LYS A 118 -6.76 -31.35 2.41
C LYS A 118 -7.04 -31.13 3.88
N GLU A 119 -6.35 -30.17 4.49
CA GLU A 119 -6.48 -29.84 5.91
C GLU A 119 -6.34 -28.33 6.10
N MET A 120 -7.09 -27.79 7.06
CA MET A 120 -7.03 -26.38 7.48
C MET A 120 -6.99 -26.37 9.02
N ASN A 121 -5.98 -25.74 9.60
CA ASN A 121 -5.81 -25.67 11.05
C ASN A 121 -5.57 -24.23 11.51
N LEU A 122 -6.05 -23.95 12.72
CA LEU A 122 -5.65 -22.77 13.49
C LEU A 122 -4.41 -23.15 14.30
N GLU A 123 -3.28 -22.51 14.00
CA GLU A 123 -2.00 -22.74 14.68
C GLU A 123 -1.86 -21.85 15.91
N GLU A 124 -2.23 -20.58 15.78
CA GLU A 124 -2.12 -19.61 16.87
C GLU A 124 -3.33 -18.67 16.89
N TRP A 125 -3.84 -18.41 18.09
CA TRP A 125 -4.81 -17.36 18.38
C TRP A 125 -4.35 -16.65 19.64
N ASN A 126 -3.90 -15.40 19.47
CA ASN A 126 -3.35 -14.61 20.56
C ASN A 126 -4.11 -13.30 20.68
N LYS A 127 -4.54 -13.00 21.91
CA LYS A 127 -5.24 -11.78 22.28
C LYS A 127 -4.30 -10.90 23.09
N GLU A 128 -3.86 -9.81 22.49
CA GLU A 128 -3.01 -8.81 23.14
C GLU A 128 -3.79 -7.55 23.51
N SER A 129 -3.25 -6.76 24.44
CA SER A 129 -3.82 -5.45 24.78
C SER A 129 -3.38 -4.39 23.76
N SER A 130 -4.33 -3.60 23.29
CA SER A 130 -4.10 -2.51 22.32
C SER A 130 -3.32 -1.32 22.90
N GLU A 131 -3.12 -1.24 24.23
CA GLU A 131 -2.51 -0.10 24.91
C GLU A 131 -1.15 0.30 24.32
N LYS A 132 -0.32 -0.71 24.01
CA LYS A 132 1.01 -0.49 23.40
C LYS A 132 0.89 0.14 22.02
N ARG A 133 -0.02 -0.37 21.19
CA ARG A 133 -0.27 0.14 19.83
C ARG A 133 -0.79 1.57 19.88
N ILE A 134 -1.80 1.84 20.70
CA ILE A 134 -2.40 3.18 20.84
C ILE A 134 -1.33 4.19 21.26
N LYS A 135 -0.54 3.88 22.29
CA LYS A 135 0.55 4.74 22.75
C LYS A 135 1.59 5.00 21.66
N MET A 136 1.94 3.98 20.88
CA MET A 136 2.89 4.12 19.77
C MET A 136 2.31 4.97 18.63
N GLN A 137 1.04 4.80 18.29
CA GLN A 137 0.33 5.60 17.29
C GLN A 137 0.25 7.07 17.72
N GLU A 138 -0.04 7.36 18.98
CA GLU A 138 -0.03 8.70 19.55
C GLU A 138 1.36 9.34 19.47
N GLU A 139 2.42 8.61 19.83
CA GLU A 139 3.79 9.11 19.78
C GLU A 139 4.24 9.43 18.35
N LEU A 140 3.90 8.57 17.38
CA LEU A 140 4.21 8.77 15.97
C LEU A 140 3.43 9.96 15.38
N THR A 141 2.15 10.08 15.70
CA THR A 141 1.31 11.20 15.26
C THR A 141 1.81 12.52 15.86
N GLY A 142 2.22 12.51 17.13
CA GLY A 142 2.88 13.63 17.79
C GLY A 142 4.15 14.06 17.07
N LYS A 143 5.10 13.14 16.86
CA LYS A 143 6.38 13.44 16.20
C LYS A 143 6.22 13.90 14.76
N THR A 144 5.31 13.29 14.00
CA THR A 144 5.05 13.71 12.61
C THR A 144 4.43 15.09 12.55
N SER A 145 3.43 15.40 13.38
CA SER A 145 2.83 16.74 13.44
C SER A 145 3.84 17.83 13.85
N GLU A 146 4.74 17.53 14.78
CA GLU A 146 5.85 18.41 15.14
C GLU A 146 6.85 18.61 13.99
N ALA A 147 7.17 17.54 13.26
CA ALA A 147 8.05 17.60 12.09
C ALA A 147 7.42 18.40 10.95
N PHE A 148 6.11 18.27 10.71
CA PHE A 148 5.37 19.07 9.73
C PHE A 148 5.33 20.55 10.15
N ARG A 149 5.06 20.84 11.43
CA ARG A 149 5.14 22.22 11.96
C ARG A 149 6.55 22.82 11.84
N ARG A 150 7.60 22.04 12.04
CA ARG A 150 9.00 22.50 11.83
C ARG A 150 9.35 22.70 10.35
N LYS A 151 8.74 21.95 9.43
CA LYS A 151 8.94 22.09 7.97
C LYS A 151 8.25 23.31 7.38
N GLU A 152 7.23 23.87 8.03
CA GLU A 152 6.67 25.19 7.71
C GLU A 152 7.59 26.32 8.18
N ASN A 153 8.83 26.32 7.70
CA ASN A 153 9.75 27.42 7.94
C ASN A 153 9.32 28.59 7.05
N ILE A 154 8.62 29.57 7.64
CA ILE A 154 8.19 30.83 7.00
C ILE A 154 9.36 31.47 6.23
N PHE A 155 10.59 31.32 6.71
CA PHE A 155 11.81 31.78 6.06
C PHE A 155 12.05 31.17 4.66
N LEU A 156 11.81 29.87 4.47
CA LEU A 156 11.94 29.22 3.17
C LEU A 156 10.87 29.68 2.19
N LYS A 157 9.65 29.95 2.68
CA LYS A 157 8.56 30.50 1.88
C LYS A 157 8.88 31.92 1.41
N VAL A 158 9.31 32.79 2.33
CA VAL A 158 9.73 34.17 2.03
C VAL A 158 10.94 34.20 1.09
N TYR A 159 11.93 33.32 1.29
CA TYR A 159 13.09 33.21 0.40
C TYR A 159 12.71 32.79 -1.03
N LYS A 160 11.80 31.81 -1.18
CA LYS A 160 11.26 31.40 -2.47
C LYS A 160 10.53 32.55 -3.17
N ASP A 161 9.74 33.32 -2.43
CA ASP A 161 9.02 34.48 -2.96
C ASP A 161 9.98 35.59 -3.42
N ILE A 162 11.05 35.84 -2.68
CA ILE A 162 12.12 36.79 -3.07
C ILE A 162 12.81 36.33 -4.36
N ILE A 163 13.19 35.05 -4.47
CA ILE A 163 13.81 34.51 -5.70
C ILE A 163 12.87 34.67 -6.89
N LEU A 164 11.59 34.31 -6.72
CA LEU A 164 10.59 34.46 -7.78
C LEU A 164 10.40 35.92 -8.20
N ALA A 165 10.44 36.87 -7.26
CA ALA A 165 10.37 38.29 -7.56
C ALA A 165 11.59 38.77 -8.37
N VAL A 166 12.80 38.32 -8.02
CA VAL A 166 14.03 38.63 -8.78
C VAL A 166 13.95 38.10 -10.21
N PHE A 167 13.52 36.85 -10.40
CA PHE A 167 13.34 36.28 -11.74
C PHE A 167 12.30 37.05 -12.57
N ARG A 168 11.20 37.51 -11.95
CA ARG A 168 10.21 38.35 -12.63
C ARG A 168 10.80 39.69 -13.07
N LEU A 169 11.64 40.32 -12.24
CA LEU A 169 12.32 41.57 -12.59
C LEU A 169 13.30 41.39 -13.75
N ILE A 170 14.08 40.31 -13.75
CA ILE A 170 14.99 39.97 -14.85
C ILE A 170 14.21 39.70 -16.14
N ARG A 171 13.12 38.93 -16.07
CA ARG A 171 12.28 38.66 -17.24
C ARG A 171 11.65 39.94 -17.79
N TRP A 172 11.23 40.85 -16.91
CA TRP A 172 10.67 42.14 -17.31
C TRP A 172 11.71 43.03 -18.00
N SER A 173 12.94 43.10 -17.48
CA SER A 173 14.00 43.89 -18.10
C SER A 173 14.40 43.36 -19.48
N ILE A 174 14.51 42.04 -19.64
CA ILE A 174 14.74 41.41 -20.96
C ILE A 174 13.58 41.69 -21.93
N GLY A 175 12.34 41.60 -21.46
CA GLY A 175 11.17 41.93 -22.30
C GLY A 175 11.14 43.39 -22.72
N LEU A 176 11.63 44.29 -21.86
CA LEU A 176 11.70 45.72 -22.15
C LEU A 176 12.82 46.05 -23.15
N THR A 177 14.00 45.44 -23.01
CA THR A 177 15.08 45.60 -24.00
C THR A 177 14.63 45.12 -25.38
N LEU A 178 14.05 43.91 -25.47
CA LEU A 178 13.50 43.38 -26.74
C LEU A 178 12.48 44.33 -27.38
N LYS A 179 11.55 44.90 -26.60
CA LYS A 179 10.59 45.89 -27.11
C LYS A 179 11.26 47.15 -27.66
N VAL A 180 12.32 47.63 -26.99
CA VAL A 180 13.09 48.79 -27.46
C VAL A 180 13.82 48.45 -28.75
N THR A 181 14.46 47.29 -28.84
CA THR A 181 15.15 46.84 -30.06
C THR A 181 14.20 46.75 -31.24
N TRP A 182 13.03 46.12 -31.05
CA TRP A 182 11.99 46.02 -32.08
C TRP A 182 11.48 47.40 -32.54
N ARG A 183 11.29 48.34 -31.60
CA ARG A 183 10.88 49.71 -31.97
C ARG A 183 11.94 50.46 -32.77
N LEU A 184 13.22 50.25 -32.47
CA LEU A 184 14.33 50.85 -33.22
C LEU A 184 14.45 50.25 -34.62
N GLU A 185 14.30 48.93 -34.74
CA GLU A 185 14.35 48.21 -36.02
C GLU A 185 13.22 48.65 -36.97
N GLY A 186 12.00 48.81 -36.45
CA GLY A 186 10.86 49.35 -37.21
C GLY A 186 10.93 50.84 -37.51
N TRP A 187 11.90 51.58 -36.96
CA TRP A 187 12.17 52.98 -37.29
C TRP A 187 13.27 53.14 -38.35
N LEU A 188 14.15 52.14 -38.47
CA LEU A 188 15.28 52.12 -39.40
C LEU A 188 14.96 51.43 -40.73
N THR A 189 13.87 50.65 -40.78
CA THR A 189 13.36 49.96 -41.98
C THR A 189 12.13 50.70 -42.51
#